data_AF-A0A0G1X2K3-F1
#
_entry.id   AF-A0A0G1X2K3-F1
#
_cell.length_a   1.000
_cell.length_b   1.000
_cell.length_c   1.000
_cell.angle_alpha   90.00
_cell.angle_beta   90.00
_cell.angle_gamma   90.00
#
_symmetry.space_group_name_H-M   'P 1'
#
loop_
_entity.id
_entity.type
_entity.pdbx_description
1 polymer ?
#
loop_
_entity_poly.entity_id
_entity_poly.type
_entity_poly.pdbx_seq_one_letter_code
_entity_poly.pdbx_strand_id
1 'polypeptide(L)'
;MRVMVGFFLFVGLCIAGLSTYHASIAGILKKIGMVEGDFSLGVVTGEMQKIVNSAKGELKCDLPTRMSGAVRYLLSGDQKQGELAFRMGEDRMRCGAELFYIGKMSEGMYELIKGMGYLKQGYTFVSERALVDRRACDYLPSIDADILVREILTATTGKIHEIIWDEWQAQASLRREVEEVCLSRRMELR
;
A
#
# COMPACT_ATOMS: atom_id res chain seq x y z
N MET A 1 -15.00 40.61 -0.66
CA MET A 1 -15.68 39.63 -1.54
C MET A 1 -14.73 38.58 -2.11
N ARG A 2 -13.63 38.94 -2.81
CA ARG A 2 -12.67 37.96 -3.38
C ARG A 2 -12.03 37.01 -2.36
N VAL A 3 -11.69 37.51 -1.16
CA VAL A 3 -11.12 36.69 -0.07
C VAL A 3 -12.12 35.68 0.49
N MET A 4 -13.39 36.06 0.65
CA MET A 4 -14.45 35.13 1.09
C MET A 4 -14.71 34.03 0.07
N VAL A 5 -14.77 34.38 -1.22
CA VAL A 5 -14.95 33.39 -2.29
C VAL A 5 -13.78 32.41 -2.33
N GLY A 6 -12.54 32.90 -2.19
CA GLY A 6 -11.36 32.04 -2.08
C GLY A 6 -11.40 31.11 -0.86
N PHE A 7 -11.84 31.60 0.29
CA PHE A 7 -12.00 30.78 1.50
C PHE A 7 -13.05 29.69 1.32
N PHE A 8 -14.23 30.00 0.78
CA PHE A 8 -15.26 29.01 0.52
C PHE A 8 -14.84 27.95 -0.50
N LEU A 9 -14.10 28.33 -1.54
CA LEU A 9 -13.54 27.38 -2.50
C LEU A 9 -12.52 26.45 -1.85
N PHE A 10 -11.63 26.99 -1.01
CA PHE A 10 -10.66 26.17 -0.28
C PHE A 10 -11.34 25.19 0.68
N VAL A 11 -12.28 25.67 1.49
CA VAL A 11 -13.07 24.82 2.40
C VAL A 11 -13.84 23.76 1.63
N GLY A 12 -14.45 24.13 0.50
CA GLY A 12 -15.15 23.19 -0.39
C GLY A 12 -14.23 22.11 -0.94
N LEU A 13 -13.02 22.45 -1.38
CA LEU A 13 -12.02 21.48 -1.84
C LEU A 13 -11.58 20.54 -0.72
N CYS A 14 -11.35 21.04 0.50
CA CYS A 14 -11.01 20.22 1.65
C CYS A 14 -12.13 19.23 2.00
N ILE A 15 -13.39 19.70 2.04
CA ILE A 15 -14.55 18.85 2.32
C ILE A 15 -14.72 17.79 1.23
N ALA A 16 -14.58 18.16 -0.04
CA ALA A 16 -14.65 17.22 -1.16
C ALA A 16 -13.55 16.15 -1.06
N GLY A 17 -12.31 16.54 -0.74
CA GLY A 17 -11.20 15.61 -0.51
C GLY A 17 -11.45 14.63 0.63
N LEU A 18 -11.96 15.11 1.77
CA LEU A 18 -12.29 14.26 2.92
C LEU A 18 -13.46 13.32 2.61
N SER A 19 -14.51 13.83 1.97
CA SER A 19 -15.69 13.05 1.60
C SER A 19 -15.35 11.93 0.62
N THR A 20 -14.57 12.23 -0.41
CA THR A 20 -14.10 11.22 -1.38
C THR A 20 -13.21 10.18 -0.73
N TYR A 21 -12.37 10.56 0.24
CA TYR A 21 -11.57 9.61 1.02
C TYR A 21 -12.45 8.65 1.83
N HIS A 22 -13.44 9.15 2.58
CA HIS A 22 -14.37 8.30 3.32
C HIS A 22 -15.20 7.39 2.41
N ALA A 23 -15.65 7.91 1.27
CA ALA A 23 -16.35 7.10 0.26
C ALA A 23 -15.45 6.00 -0.31
N SER A 24 -14.16 6.27 -0.51
CA SER A 24 -13.19 5.27 -1.00
C SER A 24 -12.93 4.15 0.01
N ILE A 25 -12.88 4.48 1.31
CA ILE A 25 -12.80 3.50 2.39
C ILE A 25 -14.05 2.63 2.36
N ALA A 26 -15.23 3.24 2.41
CA ALA A 26 -16.50 2.52 2.41
C ALA A 26 -16.64 1.60 1.18
N GLY A 27 -16.20 2.07 0.00
CA GLY A 27 -16.18 1.29 -1.23
C GLY A 27 -15.28 0.06 -1.16
N ILE A 28 -14.04 0.22 -0.67
CA ILE A 28 -13.11 -0.91 -0.52
C ILE A 28 -13.60 -1.88 0.54
N LEU A 29 -14.01 -1.39 1.72
CA LEU A 29 -14.55 -2.25 2.79
C LEU A 29 -15.76 -3.05 2.32
N LYS A 30 -16.64 -2.44 1.51
CA LYS A 30 -17.76 -3.14 0.87
C LYS A 30 -17.29 -4.23 -0.09
N LYS A 31 -16.29 -3.92 -0.92
CA LYS A 31 -15.74 -4.89 -1.88
C LYS A 31 -15.14 -6.11 -1.19
N ILE A 32 -14.46 -5.93 -0.05
CA ILE A 32 -13.80 -7.00 0.71
C ILE A 32 -14.69 -7.62 1.80
N GLY A 33 -15.97 -7.25 1.86
CA GLY A 33 -16.94 -7.85 2.79
C GLY A 33 -16.79 -7.42 4.26
N MET A 34 -16.24 -6.25 4.53
CA MET A 34 -15.99 -5.72 5.89
C MET A 34 -17.07 -4.75 6.42
N VAL A 35 -18.28 -4.76 5.85
CA VAL A 35 -19.33 -3.77 6.20
C VAL A 35 -20.05 -4.08 7.52
N GLU A 36 -19.99 -5.33 8.00
CA GLU A 36 -20.87 -5.81 9.09
C GLU A 36 -20.16 -6.59 10.22
N GLY A 37 -18.83 -6.70 10.21
CA GLY A 37 -18.06 -7.46 11.22
C GLY A 37 -17.49 -6.59 12.34
N ASP A 38 -17.44 -7.12 13.57
CA ASP A 38 -16.59 -6.57 14.63
C ASP A 38 -15.16 -7.06 14.45
N PHE A 39 -14.32 -6.20 13.84
CA PHE A 39 -12.94 -6.49 13.52
C PHE A 39 -11.96 -6.07 14.62
N SER A 40 -12.46 -5.56 15.75
CA SER A 40 -11.63 -5.06 16.86
C SER A 40 -10.74 -6.14 17.48
N LEU A 41 -11.09 -7.42 17.33
CA LEU A 41 -10.36 -8.57 17.87
C LEU A 41 -9.38 -9.23 16.86
N GLY A 42 -9.30 -8.73 15.62
CA GLY A 42 -8.54 -9.36 14.54
C GLY A 42 -7.05 -9.01 14.47
N VAL A 43 -6.51 -8.30 15.46
CA VAL A 43 -5.14 -7.76 15.44
C VAL A 43 -4.41 -8.03 16.76
N VAL A 44 -3.19 -8.55 16.65
CA VAL A 44 -2.25 -8.69 17.78
C VAL A 44 -1.42 -7.41 17.90
N THR A 45 -1.88 -6.48 18.74
CA THR A 45 -1.33 -5.12 18.86
C THR A 45 0.17 -5.07 19.18
N GLY A 46 0.68 -6.01 19.98
CA GLY A 46 2.11 -6.10 20.31
C GLY A 46 3.00 -6.43 19.11
N GLU A 47 2.52 -7.24 18.16
CA GLU A 47 3.26 -7.56 16.94
C GLU A 47 3.18 -6.39 15.94
N MET A 48 2.02 -5.73 15.82
CA MET A 48 1.90 -4.50 15.01
C MET A 48 2.85 -3.39 15.49
N GLN A 49 3.03 -3.26 16.81
CA GLN A 49 3.96 -2.28 17.37
C GLN A 49 5.41 -2.53 16.93
N LYS A 50 5.84 -3.80 16.78
CA LYS A 50 7.19 -4.12 16.28
C LYS A 50 7.38 -3.65 14.84
N ILE A 51 6.36 -3.84 14.01
CA ILE A 51 6.35 -3.38 12.60
C ILE A 51 6.48 -1.85 12.55
N VAL A 52 5.71 -1.12 13.37
CA VAL A 52 5.76 0.34 13.44
C VAL A 52 7.14 0.82 13.93
N ASN A 53 7.68 0.22 14.99
CA ASN A 53 8.97 0.58 15.55
C ASN A 53 10.15 0.29 14.59
N SER A 54 10.02 -0.72 13.72
CA SER A 54 11.02 -1.02 12.68
C SER A 54 11.18 0.12 11.66
N ALA A 55 10.16 0.96 11.51
CA ALA A 55 10.16 2.09 10.57
C ALA A 55 10.92 3.34 11.08
N LYS A 56 11.59 3.25 12.25
CA LYS A 56 12.54 4.24 12.81
C LYS A 56 12.10 5.71 12.81
N GLY A 57 10.79 5.99 12.89
CA GLY A 57 10.26 7.35 13.06
C GLY A 57 10.20 8.22 11.79
N GLU A 58 10.50 7.68 10.61
CA GLU A 58 10.32 8.39 9.33
C GLU A 58 8.90 8.25 8.75
N LEU A 59 8.10 7.36 9.33
CA LEU A 59 6.76 7.05 8.87
C LEU A 59 5.77 8.16 9.26
N LYS A 60 5.20 8.84 8.25
CA LYS A 60 4.15 9.85 8.42
C LYS A 60 2.85 9.37 7.79
N CYS A 61 1.95 8.86 8.63
CA CYS A 61 0.67 8.28 8.19
C CYS A 61 -0.51 9.25 8.25
N ASP A 62 -0.23 10.55 8.39
CA ASP A 62 -1.23 11.58 8.21
C ASP A 62 -1.78 11.56 6.76
N LEU A 63 -3.06 11.91 6.64
CA LEU A 63 -3.76 11.89 5.34
C LEU A 63 -3.08 12.78 4.29
N PRO A 64 -2.62 14.02 4.60
CA PRO A 64 -1.87 14.84 3.64
C PRO A 64 -0.62 14.16 3.09
N THR A 65 0.22 13.58 3.94
CA THR A 65 1.44 12.90 3.50
C THR A 65 1.11 11.73 2.58
N ARG A 66 0.15 10.89 2.97
CA ARG A 66 -0.34 9.78 2.15
C ARG A 66 -0.89 10.23 0.80
N MET A 67 -1.73 11.27 0.77
CA MET A 67 -2.27 11.84 -0.47
C MET A 67 -1.16 12.42 -1.36
N SER A 68 -0.18 13.10 -0.79
CA SER A 68 0.92 13.70 -1.55
C SER A 68 1.75 12.66 -2.30
N GLY A 69 1.98 11.48 -1.70
CA GLY A 69 2.64 10.35 -2.36
C GLY A 69 1.84 9.85 -3.57
N ALA A 70 0.53 9.70 -3.42
CA ALA A 70 -0.35 9.26 -4.51
C ALA A 70 -0.37 10.27 -5.67
N VAL A 71 -0.38 11.58 -5.38
CA VAL A 71 -0.30 12.63 -6.41
C VAL A 71 1.05 12.59 -7.12
N ARG A 72 2.16 12.45 -6.38
CA ARG A 72 3.50 12.31 -6.98
C ARG A 72 3.60 11.12 -7.91
N TYR A 73 2.99 9.99 -7.55
CA TYR A 73 2.92 8.82 -8.41
C TYR A 73 2.13 9.09 -9.70
N LEU A 74 0.91 9.63 -9.59
CA LEU A 74 0.06 9.93 -10.75
C LEU A 74 0.70 10.93 -11.71
N LEU A 75 1.50 11.87 -11.20
CA LEU A 75 2.20 12.88 -11.99
C LEU A 75 3.60 12.45 -12.44
N SER A 76 4.07 11.27 -12.03
CA SER A 76 5.36 10.75 -12.45
C SER A 76 5.27 10.09 -13.83
N GLY A 77 6.33 10.24 -14.64
CA GLY A 77 6.44 9.54 -15.91
C GLY A 77 6.67 8.04 -15.72
N ASP A 78 6.33 7.25 -16.73
CA ASP A 78 6.30 5.79 -16.70
C ASP A 78 7.45 5.12 -15.92
N GLN A 79 8.71 5.43 -16.22
CA GLN A 79 9.85 4.81 -15.54
C GLN A 79 9.88 5.07 -14.02
N LYS A 80 9.48 6.27 -13.59
CA LYS A 80 9.41 6.63 -12.17
C LYS A 80 8.20 6.02 -11.47
N GLN A 81 7.15 5.68 -12.21
CA GLN A 81 5.97 5.03 -11.63
C GLN A 81 6.33 3.65 -11.07
N GLY A 82 7.13 2.84 -11.77
CA GLY A 82 7.56 1.53 -11.26
C GLY A 82 8.24 1.59 -9.89
N GLU A 83 9.27 2.45 -9.75
CA GLU A 83 9.98 2.67 -8.49
C GLU A 83 9.05 3.20 -7.39
N LEU A 84 8.23 4.20 -7.72
CA LEU A 84 7.31 4.82 -6.78
C LEU A 84 6.19 3.87 -6.35
N ALA A 85 5.80 2.91 -7.19
CA ALA A 85 4.78 1.92 -6.86
C ALA A 85 5.23 1.04 -5.68
N PHE A 86 6.46 0.52 -5.72
CA PHE A 86 6.97 -0.32 -4.63
C PHE A 86 7.12 0.48 -3.33
N ARG A 87 7.73 1.67 -3.39
CA ARG A 87 7.89 2.54 -2.22
C ARG A 87 6.54 2.89 -1.59
N MET A 88 5.57 3.31 -2.42
CA MET A 88 4.23 3.59 -1.91
C MET A 88 3.53 2.34 -1.38
N GLY A 89 3.75 1.18 -2.00
CA GLY A 89 3.22 -0.08 -1.50
C GLY A 89 3.65 -0.34 -0.06
N GLU A 90 4.95 -0.24 0.18
CA GLU A 90 5.55 -0.42 1.51
C GLU A 90 5.11 0.65 2.51
N ASP A 91 5.18 1.93 2.15
CA ASP A 91 4.77 3.05 3.02
C ASP A 91 3.30 2.89 3.47
N ARG A 92 2.43 2.55 2.53
CA ARG A 92 0.99 2.36 2.78
C ARG A 92 0.74 1.16 3.69
N MET A 93 1.46 0.05 3.50
CA MET A 93 1.32 -1.11 4.37
C MET A 93 1.80 -0.84 5.80
N ARG A 94 2.92 -0.13 5.95
CA ARG A 94 3.41 0.32 7.26
C ARG A 94 2.40 1.26 7.93
N CYS A 95 1.79 2.16 7.17
CA CYS A 95 0.70 2.99 7.69
C CYS A 95 -0.54 2.20 8.08
N GLY A 96 -0.86 1.15 7.34
CA GLY A 96 -1.90 0.21 7.72
C GLY A 96 -1.65 -0.43 9.08
N ALA A 97 -0.42 -0.90 9.32
CA ALA A 97 0.00 -1.46 10.60
C ALA A 97 -0.07 -0.44 11.75
N GLU A 98 0.34 0.82 11.52
CA GLU A 98 0.20 1.89 12.52
C GLU A 98 -1.26 2.18 12.86
N LEU A 99 -2.13 2.26 11.85
CA LEU A 99 -3.56 2.51 12.03
C LEU A 99 -4.23 1.37 12.80
N PHE A 100 -3.87 0.11 12.52
CA PHE A 100 -4.27 -1.04 13.32
C PHE A 100 -3.80 -0.95 14.77
N TYR A 101 -2.54 -0.57 14.99
CA TYR A 101 -1.98 -0.41 16.33
C TYR A 101 -2.75 0.63 17.17
N ILE A 102 -3.17 1.75 16.56
CA ILE A 102 -3.96 2.79 17.26
C ILE A 102 -5.48 2.55 17.23
N GLY A 103 -5.93 1.36 16.81
CA GLY A 103 -7.34 0.94 16.85
C GLY A 103 -8.21 1.43 15.67
N LYS A 104 -7.62 2.03 14.63
CA LYS A 104 -8.33 2.46 13.42
C LYS A 104 -8.37 1.34 12.37
N MET A 105 -9.19 0.32 12.64
CA MET A 105 -9.24 -0.91 11.84
C MET A 105 -9.65 -0.67 10.38
N SER A 106 -10.69 0.11 10.14
CA SER A 106 -11.20 0.40 8.80
C SER A 106 -10.16 1.10 7.91
N GLU A 107 -9.52 2.14 8.45
CA GLU A 107 -8.47 2.87 7.77
C GLU A 107 -7.20 2.04 7.61
N GLY A 108 -6.84 1.24 8.62
CA GLY A 108 -5.69 0.35 8.55
C GLY A 108 -5.82 -0.68 7.44
N MET A 109 -7.00 -1.32 7.32
CA MET A 109 -7.27 -2.24 6.23
C MET A 109 -7.25 -1.52 4.88
N TYR A 110 -7.90 -0.35 4.77
CA TYR A 110 -7.86 0.43 3.54
C TYR A 110 -6.43 0.70 3.07
N GLU A 111 -5.54 1.11 3.98
CA GLU A 111 -4.14 1.39 3.66
C GLU A 111 -3.37 0.13 3.26
N LEU A 112 -3.58 -1.01 3.92
CA LEU A 112 -2.98 -2.29 3.54
C LEU A 112 -3.38 -2.72 2.13
N ILE A 113 -4.67 -2.68 1.83
CA ILE A 113 -5.20 -3.08 0.51
C ILE A 113 -4.70 -2.14 -0.58
N LYS A 114 -4.62 -0.83 -0.30
CA LYS A 114 -4.03 0.14 -1.23
C LYS A 114 -2.53 -0.11 -1.42
N GLY A 115 -1.80 -0.43 -0.36
CA GLY A 115 -0.38 -0.76 -0.42
C GLY A 115 -0.12 -2.00 -1.28
N MET A 116 -0.85 -3.09 -1.03
CA MET A 116 -0.82 -4.28 -1.88
C MET A 116 -1.20 -3.98 -3.34
N GLY A 117 -2.15 -3.09 -3.58
CA GLY A 117 -2.51 -2.64 -4.92
C GLY A 117 -1.39 -1.88 -5.64
N TYR A 118 -0.55 -1.14 -4.92
CA TYR A 118 0.64 -0.49 -5.48
C TYR A 118 1.79 -1.48 -5.71
N LEU A 119 2.00 -2.44 -4.80
CA LEU A 119 2.96 -3.53 -5.05
C LEU A 119 2.61 -4.27 -6.34
N LYS A 120 1.33 -4.63 -6.54
CA LYS A 120 0.86 -5.25 -7.78
C LYS A 120 1.23 -4.42 -9.02
N GLN A 121 0.99 -3.12 -8.99
CA GLN A 121 1.34 -2.21 -10.08
C GLN A 121 2.85 -2.19 -10.33
N GLY A 122 3.67 -2.18 -9.28
CA GLY A 122 5.13 -2.30 -9.38
C GLY A 122 5.55 -3.60 -10.05
N TYR A 123 5.00 -4.74 -9.61
CA TYR A 123 5.30 -6.04 -10.21
C TYR A 123 4.86 -6.10 -11.69
N THR A 124 3.69 -5.57 -12.04
CA THR A 124 3.23 -5.47 -13.45
C THR A 124 4.17 -4.61 -14.28
N PHE A 125 4.59 -3.46 -13.76
CA PHE A 125 5.56 -2.61 -14.44
C PHE A 125 6.86 -3.36 -14.74
N VAL A 126 7.37 -4.12 -13.76
CA VAL A 126 8.61 -4.88 -13.94
C VAL A 126 8.40 -6.03 -14.93
N SER A 127 7.32 -6.80 -14.83
CA SER A 127 7.07 -7.93 -15.75
C SER A 127 7.00 -7.47 -17.21
N GLU A 128 6.30 -6.36 -17.47
CA GLU A 128 6.15 -5.81 -18.83
C GLU A 128 7.44 -5.23 -19.38
N ARG A 129 8.25 -4.54 -18.56
CA ARG A 129 9.44 -3.82 -19.02
C ARG A 129 10.73 -4.62 -18.95
N ALA A 130 10.88 -5.56 -18.02
CA ALA A 130 12.13 -6.30 -17.83
C ALA A 130 12.51 -7.17 -19.04
N LEU A 131 11.53 -7.51 -19.88
CA LEU A 131 11.73 -8.17 -21.18
C LEU A 131 12.51 -7.29 -22.17
N VAL A 132 12.34 -5.95 -22.10
CA VAL A 132 12.88 -4.99 -23.08
C VAL A 132 14.01 -4.14 -22.48
N ASP A 133 13.87 -3.61 -21.26
CA ASP A 133 14.90 -2.85 -20.53
C ASP A 133 15.24 -3.55 -19.21
N ARG A 134 16.46 -4.10 -19.13
CA ARG A 134 16.92 -4.90 -17.99
C ARG A 134 16.94 -4.12 -16.67
N ARG A 135 17.09 -2.79 -16.73
CA ARG A 135 17.13 -1.92 -15.55
C ARG A 135 15.81 -1.88 -14.80
N ALA A 136 14.71 -2.33 -15.41
CA ALA A 136 13.44 -2.44 -14.72
C ALA A 136 13.51 -3.38 -13.48
N CYS A 137 14.37 -4.40 -13.52
CA CYS A 137 14.59 -5.30 -12.38
C CYS A 137 15.27 -4.62 -11.18
N ASP A 138 15.96 -3.49 -11.39
CA ASP A 138 16.62 -2.74 -10.31
C ASP A 138 15.60 -2.04 -9.40
N TYR A 139 14.35 -1.90 -9.86
CA TYR A 139 13.25 -1.33 -9.09
C TYR A 139 12.55 -2.35 -8.20
N LEU A 140 12.91 -3.64 -8.26
CA LEU A 140 12.31 -4.63 -7.40
C LEU A 140 12.62 -4.33 -5.93
N PRO A 141 11.62 -4.46 -5.03
CA PRO A 141 11.84 -4.22 -3.62
C PRO A 141 12.86 -5.24 -3.12
N SER A 142 13.79 -4.77 -2.31
CA SER A 142 14.86 -5.59 -1.73
C SER A 142 14.30 -6.49 -0.63
N ILE A 143 13.54 -7.54 -0.96
CA ILE A 143 13.07 -8.58 -0.01
C ILE A 143 12.13 -8.05 1.12
N ASP A 144 12.05 -6.74 1.35
CA ASP A 144 11.36 -6.11 2.48
C ASP A 144 9.83 -6.18 2.37
N ALA A 145 9.25 -6.08 1.18
CA ALA A 145 7.80 -6.17 0.99
C ALA A 145 7.23 -7.55 1.39
N ASP A 146 7.91 -8.64 1.01
CA ASP A 146 7.52 -10.00 1.36
C ASP A 146 7.65 -10.27 2.86
N ILE A 147 8.68 -9.71 3.51
CA ILE A 147 8.87 -9.79 4.97
C ILE A 147 7.74 -9.02 5.66
N LEU A 148 7.51 -7.78 5.25
CA LEU A 148 6.48 -6.91 5.83
C LEU A 148 5.09 -7.55 5.76
N VAL A 149 4.70 -8.12 4.61
CA VAL A 149 3.40 -8.81 4.49
C VAL A 149 3.33 -10.03 5.42
N ARG A 150 4.41 -10.80 5.55
CA ARG A 150 4.46 -11.94 6.48
C ARG A 150 4.34 -11.51 7.94
N GLU A 151 4.99 -10.42 8.33
CA GLU A 151 4.88 -9.84 9.66
C GLU A 151 3.44 -9.39 9.95
N ILE A 152 2.81 -8.69 9.00
CA ILE A 152 1.40 -8.26 9.09
C ILE A 152 0.46 -9.46 9.21
N LEU A 153 0.67 -10.53 8.44
CA LEU A 153 -0.12 -11.76 8.53
C LEU A 153 0.03 -12.46 9.88
N THR A 154 1.24 -12.45 10.45
CA THR A 154 1.51 -13.00 11.79
C THR A 154 0.83 -12.16 12.88
N ALA A 155 0.67 -10.86 12.64
CA ALA A 155 0.04 -9.92 13.54
C ALA A 155 -1.49 -9.80 13.35
N THR A 156 -2.11 -10.60 12.47
CA THR A 156 -3.55 -10.56 12.18
C THR A 156 -4.19 -11.95 12.29
N THR A 157 -5.47 -11.99 12.65
CA THR A 157 -6.26 -13.21 12.77
C THR A 157 -7.65 -13.07 12.16
N GLY A 158 -8.35 -14.20 12.02
CA GLY A 158 -9.74 -14.24 11.56
C GLY A 158 -9.91 -13.60 10.19
N LYS A 159 -10.99 -12.81 10.02
CA LYS A 159 -11.36 -12.26 8.72
C LYS A 159 -10.37 -11.24 8.16
N ILE A 160 -9.70 -10.47 9.03
CA ILE A 160 -8.63 -9.54 8.61
C ILE A 160 -7.50 -10.33 7.95
N HIS A 161 -7.06 -11.42 8.60
CA HIS A 161 -6.01 -12.28 8.09
C HIS A 161 -6.38 -12.89 6.74
N GLU A 162 -7.59 -13.47 6.63
CA GLU A 162 -8.08 -14.06 5.39
C GLU A 162 -8.01 -13.07 4.22
N ILE A 163 -8.49 -11.84 4.42
CA ILE A 163 -8.50 -10.81 3.37
C ILE A 163 -7.09 -10.44 2.95
N ILE A 164 -6.17 -10.23 3.91
CA ILE A 164 -4.78 -9.88 3.61
C ILE A 164 -4.09 -11.03 2.86
N TRP A 165 -4.36 -12.27 3.28
CA TRP A 165 -3.82 -13.45 2.64
C TRP A 165 -4.34 -13.61 1.21
N ASP A 166 -5.64 -13.47 1.00
CA ASP A 166 -6.26 -13.60 -0.33
C ASP A 166 -5.72 -12.55 -1.31
N GLU A 167 -5.64 -11.29 -0.88
CA GLU A 167 -5.09 -10.20 -1.69
C GLU A 167 -3.60 -10.37 -1.99
N TRP A 168 -2.84 -10.95 -1.05
CA TRP A 168 -1.44 -11.30 -1.27
C TRP A 168 -1.27 -12.46 -2.25
N GLN A 169 -2.06 -13.52 -2.10
CA GLN A 169 -2.03 -14.70 -2.98
C GLN A 169 -2.50 -14.37 -4.40
N ALA A 170 -3.42 -13.44 -4.56
CA ALA A 170 -3.87 -12.95 -5.87
C ALA A 170 -2.72 -12.35 -6.72
N GLN A 171 -1.57 -12.05 -6.10
CA GLN A 171 -0.38 -11.51 -6.78
C GLN A 171 0.74 -12.55 -6.95
N ALA A 172 0.55 -13.79 -6.48
CA ALA A 172 1.61 -14.80 -6.44
C ALA A 172 2.08 -15.29 -7.82
N SER A 173 1.21 -15.29 -8.84
CA SER A 173 1.62 -15.61 -10.22
C SER A 173 2.54 -14.53 -10.78
N LEU A 174 2.14 -13.26 -10.64
CA LEU A 174 2.88 -12.12 -11.13
C LEU A 174 4.24 -11.97 -10.42
N ARG A 175 4.28 -12.18 -9.11
CA ARG A 175 5.54 -12.20 -8.35
C ARG A 175 6.51 -13.28 -8.85
N ARG A 176 6.01 -14.49 -9.11
CA ARG A 176 6.82 -15.59 -9.69
C ARG A 176 7.34 -15.26 -11.08
N GLU A 177 6.49 -14.70 -11.94
CA GLU A 177 6.90 -14.26 -13.29
C GLU A 177 8.05 -13.24 -13.23
N VAL A 178 7.91 -12.23 -12.37
CA VAL A 178 8.94 -11.22 -12.15
C VAL A 178 10.22 -11.82 -11.58
N GLU A 179 10.10 -12.72 -10.60
CA GLU A 179 11.24 -13.48 -10.06
C GLU A 179 11.94 -14.28 -11.15
N GLU A 180 11.22 -14.99 -12.01
CA GLU A 180 11.81 -15.77 -13.12
C GLU A 180 12.56 -14.87 -14.10
N VAL A 181 11.96 -13.75 -14.52
CA VAL A 181 12.56 -12.80 -15.47
C VAL A 181 13.80 -12.11 -14.89
N CYS A 182 13.79 -11.78 -13.59
CA CYS A 182 14.89 -11.07 -12.95
C CYS A 182 15.96 -11.99 -12.31
N LEU A 183 15.62 -13.22 -11.87
CA LEU A 183 16.57 -14.21 -11.32
C LEU A 183 17.33 -14.97 -12.40
N SER A 184 16.68 -15.35 -13.51
CA SER A 184 17.34 -16.00 -14.65
C SER A 184 18.57 -15.21 -15.12
N ARG A 185 18.52 -13.89 -15.01
CA ARG A 185 19.63 -12.98 -15.36
C ARG A 185 20.74 -12.83 -14.33
N ARG A 186 20.50 -12.99 -13.02
CA ARG A 186 21.59 -12.96 -12.03
C ARG A 186 22.58 -14.11 -12.24
N MET A 187 22.13 -15.19 -12.89
CA MET A 187 22.97 -16.33 -13.26
C MET A 187 23.71 -16.13 -14.59
N GLU A 188 23.27 -15.25 -15.49
CA GLU A 188 23.99 -14.91 -16.74
C GLU A 188 25.19 -13.97 -16.53
N LEU A 189 25.24 -13.27 -15.39
CA LEU A 189 26.30 -12.30 -15.05
C LEU A 189 27.36 -12.85 -14.07
N ARG A 190 27.31 -14.16 -13.76
CA ARG A 190 28.33 -14.90 -13.02
C ARG A 190 29.07 -15.85 -13.96
#